data_AF-A0A3D0DPZ0-F1
#
_entry.id   AF-A0A3D0DPZ0-F1
#
_cell.length_a   1.000
_cell.length_b   1.000
_cell.length_c   1.000
_cell.angle_alpha   90.00
_cell.angle_beta   90.00
_cell.angle_gamma   90.00
#
_symmetry.space_group_name_H-M   'P 1'
#
loop_
_entity.id
_entity.type
_entity.pdbx_description
1 polymer ?
#
loop_
_entity_poly.entity_id
_entity_poly.type
_entity_poly.pdbx_seq_one_letter_code
_entity_poly.pdbx_strand_id
1 'polypeptide(L)' 'MPEFASRDPRTPGFWDERFEQGFTPWDRGGVPQGLRDFVARAPAPLATLIPGCGSGYELAFLCAAGWDAGAVDF' A
#
# COMPACT_ATOMS: atom_id res chain seq x y z
N MET A 1 10.11 22.59 -4.72
CA MET A 1 9.39 21.37 -5.17
C MET A 1 10.47 20.33 -5.43
N PRO A 2 10.27 19.06 -5.06
CA PRO A 2 11.23 18.02 -5.39
C PRO A 2 11.39 17.92 -6.90
N GLU A 3 12.60 17.61 -7.34
CA GLU A 3 12.97 17.46 -8.74
C GLU A 3 13.09 15.97 -9.06
N PHE A 4 12.45 15.54 -10.15
CA PHE A 4 12.40 14.13 -10.55
C PHE A 4 12.98 13.95 -11.96
N ALA A 5 13.93 13.03 -12.10
CA ALA A 5 14.49 12.62 -13.38
C ALA A 5 13.52 11.69 -14.12
N SER A 6 12.84 10.80 -13.39
CA SER A 6 11.87 9.86 -13.93
C SER A 6 10.48 10.48 -14.08
N ARG A 7 9.86 10.28 -15.26
CA ARG A 7 8.58 10.93 -15.63
C ARG A 7 7.48 9.97 -16.11
N ASP A 8 7.80 8.74 -16.51
CA ASP A 8 6.80 7.77 -16.98
C ASP A 8 6.32 6.87 -15.84
N PRO A 9 5.06 6.99 -15.36
CA PRO A 9 4.54 6.20 -14.25
C PRO A 9 4.36 4.71 -14.55
N ARG A 10 4.61 4.28 -15.79
CA ARG A 10 4.57 2.86 -16.19
C ARG A 10 5.90 2.14 -15.99
N THR A 11 6.95 2.85 -15.56
CA THR A 11 8.28 2.25 -15.29
C THR A 11 8.56 2.24 -13.78
N PRO A 12 9.29 1.23 -13.26
CA PRO A 12 9.61 1.15 -11.82
C PRO A 12 10.35 2.39 -11.31
N GLY A 13 11.32 2.90 -12.09
CA GLY A 13 12.13 4.05 -11.71
C GLY A 13 11.32 5.33 -11.42
N PHE A 14 10.09 5.45 -11.95
CA PHE A 14 9.19 6.53 -11.53
C PHE A 14 8.80 6.43 -10.07
N TRP A 15 8.42 5.24 -9.60
CA TRP A 15 7.99 5.01 -8.23
C TRP A 15 9.18 4.97 -7.28
N ASP A 16 10.26 4.27 -7.65
CA ASP A 16 11.48 4.14 -6.84
C ASP A 16 12.04 5.50 -6.42
N GLU A 17 12.25 6.42 -7.38
CA GLU A 17 12.81 7.75 -7.11
C GLU A 17 11.94 8.53 -6.11
N ARG A 18 10.61 8.36 -6.15
CA ARG A 18 9.68 9.06 -5.26
C ARG A 18 9.71 8.48 -3.84
N PHE A 19 9.81 7.15 -3.70
CA PHE A 19 10.01 6.51 -2.41
C PHE A 19 11.38 6.85 -1.81
N GLU A 20 12.46 6.79 -2.59
CA GLU A 20 13.82 7.14 -2.16
C GLU A 20 13.94 8.60 -1.69
N GLN A 21 13.28 9.52 -2.38
CA GLN A 21 13.24 10.93 -1.98
C GLN A 21 12.22 11.23 -0.87
N GLY A 22 11.46 10.25 -0.39
CA GLY A 22 10.41 10.44 0.62
C GLY A 22 9.25 11.31 0.14
N PHE A 23 9.04 11.43 -1.18
CA PHE A 23 7.93 12.17 -1.76
C PHE A 23 6.76 11.23 -2.08
N THR A 24 6.03 10.87 -1.03
CA THR A 24 4.86 9.97 -1.11
C THR A 24 3.57 10.70 -0.68
N PRO A 25 3.15 11.79 -1.35
CA PRO A 25 1.99 12.59 -0.92
C PRO A 25 0.64 11.83 -0.95
N TRP A 26 0.61 10.66 -1.61
CA TRP A 26 -0.54 9.76 -1.59
C TRP A 26 -0.56 8.83 -0.37
N ASP A 27 0.57 8.65 0.33
CA ASP A 27 0.65 7.85 1.54
C ASP A 27 -0.11 8.54 2.68
N ARG A 28 -1.05 7.81 3.29
CA ARG A 28 -1.89 8.28 4.39
C ARG A 28 -1.30 7.99 5.77
N GLY A 29 -0.13 7.35 5.84
CA GLY A 29 0.60 7.07 7.07
C GLY A 29 -0.02 5.97 7.94
N GLY A 30 -0.85 5.10 7.35
CA GLY A 30 -1.47 3.97 8.05
C GLY A 30 -2.77 3.49 7.43
N VAL A 31 -3.33 2.44 8.05
CA VAL A 31 -4.52 1.74 7.56
C VAL A 31 -5.78 2.63 7.61
N PRO A 32 -6.47 2.85 6.48
CA PRO A 32 -7.73 3.58 6.42
C PRO A 32 -8.80 3.01 7.36
N GLN A 33 -9.58 3.88 8.01
CA GLN A 33 -10.63 3.47 8.93
C GLN A 33 -11.67 2.55 8.26
N GLY A 34 -12.02 2.81 7.00
CA GLY A 34 -12.96 1.97 6.25
C GLY A 34 -12.50 0.51 6.11
N LEU A 35 -11.18 0.27 5.97
CA LEU A 35 -10.64 -1.08 5.92
C LEU A 35 -10.67 -1.75 7.30
N ARG A 36 -10.33 -1.00 8.36
CA ARG A 36 -10.44 -1.50 9.75
C ARG A 36 -11.87 -1.94 10.08
N ASP A 37 -12.83 -1.08 9.73
CA ASP A 37 -14.25 -1.32 9.93
C ASP A 37 -14.75 -2.52 9.12
N PHE A 38 -14.26 -2.69 7.90
CA PHE A 38 -14.57 -3.86 7.07
C PHE A 38 -14.04 -5.15 7.71
N VAL A 39 -12.77 -5.18 8.11
CA VAL A 39 -12.15 -6.35 8.75
C VAL A 39 -12.86 -6.71 10.06
N ALA A 40 -13.25 -5.71 10.86
CA ALA A 40 -13.97 -5.94 12.12
C ALA A 40 -15.38 -6.54 11.94
N ARG A 41 -16.03 -6.30 10.79
CA ARG A 41 -17.37 -6.84 10.47
C ARG A 41 -17.32 -8.13 9.65
N ALA A 42 -16.17 -8.49 9.10
CA ALA A 42 -16.06 -9.67 8.26
C ALA A 42 -16.34 -10.94 9.10
N PRO A 43 -17.20 -11.86 8.64
CA PRO A 43 -17.54 -13.05 9.40
C PRO A 43 -16.38 -14.06 9.49
N ALA A 44 -15.40 -13.97 8.58
CA ALA A 44 -14.18 -14.75 8.55
C ALA A 44 -13.11 -14.01 7.71
N PRO A 45 -11.81 -14.34 7.87
CA PRO A 45 -10.76 -13.83 7.00
C PRO A 45 -10.94 -14.28 5.54
N LEU A 46 -10.56 -13.43 4.58
CA LEU A 46 -10.68 -13.70 3.15
C LEU A 46 -9.30 -13.65 2.46
N ALA A 47 -9.14 -14.44 1.41
CA ALA A 47 -7.99 -14.30 0.50
C ALA A 47 -8.01 -12.91 -0.15
N THR A 48 -6.92 -12.16 -0.01
CA THR A 48 -6.85 -10.74 -0.37
C THR A 48 -5.55 -10.42 -1.11
N LEU A 49 -5.64 -9.59 -2.16
CA LEU A 49 -4.49 -9.05 -2.87
C LEU A 49 -4.54 -7.52 -2.84
N ILE A 50 -3.41 -6.88 -2.48
CA ILE A 50 -3.24 -5.42 -2.50
C ILE A 50 -2.28 -5.02 -3.62
N PRO A 51 -2.77 -4.56 -4.78
CA PRO A 51 -1.93 -4.04 -5.84
C PRO A 51 -1.52 -2.59 -5.56
N GLY A 52 -0.25 -2.26 -5.80
CA GLY A 52 0.29 -0.92 -5.52
C GLY A 52 0.27 -0.61 -4.01
N CYS A 53 0.74 -1.54 -3.20
CA CYS A 53 0.61 -1.47 -1.75
C CYS A 53 1.47 -0.38 -1.08
N GLY A 54 2.45 0.18 -1.79
CA GLY A 54 3.40 1.13 -1.26
C GLY A 54 4.03 0.67 0.04
N SER A 55 3.88 1.47 1.10
CA SER A 55 4.41 1.21 2.44
C SER A 55 3.83 -0.04 3.14
N GLY A 56 2.75 -0.63 2.61
CA GLY A 56 2.25 -1.95 3.04
C GLY A 56 1.53 -1.99 4.40
N TYR A 57 1.03 -0.85 4.90
CA TYR A 57 0.33 -0.77 6.19
C TYR A 57 -0.88 -1.71 6.26
N GLU A 58 -1.66 -1.77 5.18
CA GLU A 58 -2.86 -2.59 5.06
C GLU A 58 -2.52 -4.08 5.04
N LEU A 59 -1.44 -4.47 4.35
CA LEU A 59 -0.97 -5.85 4.33
C LEU A 59 -0.61 -6.30 5.75
N ALA A 60 0.22 -5.53 6.45
CA ALA A 60 0.62 -5.84 7.82
C ALA A 60 -0.60 -5.99 8.76
N PHE A 61 -1.59 -5.11 8.61
CA PHE A 61 -2.83 -5.17 9.38
C PHE A 61 -3.67 -6.42 9.07
N LEU A 62 -3.85 -6.77 7.79
CA LEU A 62 -4.60 -7.94 7.38
C LEU A 62 -3.91 -9.24 7.84
N CYS A 63 -2.59 -9.34 7.68
CA CYS A 63 -1.83 -10.49 8.18
C CYS A 63 -1.94 -10.63 9.70
N ALA A 64 -1.86 -9.53 10.45
CA ALA A 64 -2.05 -9.53 11.90
C ALA A 64 -3.48 -9.95 12.31
N ALA A 65 -4.48 -9.67 11.47
CA ALA A 65 -5.86 -10.13 11.64
C ALA A 65 -6.10 -11.58 11.18
N GLY A 66 -5.05 -12.31 10.76
CA GLY A 66 -5.13 -13.70 10.32
C GLY A 66 -5.68 -13.89 8.90
N TRP A 67 -5.67 -12.84 8.07
CA TRP A 67 -6.07 -12.93 6.67
C TRP A 67 -4.96 -13.53 5.80
N ASP A 68 -5.34 -14.33 4.82
CA ASP A 68 -4.48 -14.76 3.72
C ASP A 68 -4.32 -13.59 2.75
N ALA A 69 -3.35 -12.71 3.04
CA ALA A 69 -3.15 -11.48 2.30
C ALA A 69 -1.79 -11.48 1.60
N GLY A 70 -1.80 -11.13 0.31
CA GLY A 70 -0.63 -10.82 -0.47
C GLY A 70 -0.65 -9.36 -0.92
N ALA A 71 0.53 -8.81 -1.23
CA ALA A 71 0.65 -7.49 -1.81
C ALA A 71 1.73 -7.48 -2.89
N VAL A 72 1.57 -6.59 -3.86
CA VAL A 72 2.54 -6.39 -4.93
C VAL A 72 2.71 -4.89 -5.16
N ASP A 73 3.94 -4.48 -5.39
CA ASP A 73 4.30 -3.15 -5.88
C ASP A 73 5.32 -3.30 -7.03
N PHE A 74 5.61 -2.19 -7.70
CA PHE A 74 6.41 -2.15 -8.93
C PHE A 74 7.87 -2.61 -8.77
#